data_AF-A0A843GRG1-F1
#
_entry.id   AF-A0A843GRG1-F1
#
_cell.length_a   1.000
_cell.length_b   1.000
_cell.length_c   1.000
_cell.angle_alpha   90.00
_cell.angle_beta   90.00
_cell.angle_gamma   90.00
#
_symmetry.space_group_name_H-M   'P 1'
#
loop_
_entity.id
_entity.type
_entity.pdbx_description
1 polymer ?
#
loop_
_entity_poly.entity_id
_entity_poly.type
_entity_poly.pdbx_seq_one_letter_code
_entity_poly.pdbx_strand_id
1 'polypeptide(L)'
;MKTYLDNARDFLNTYKDMLDGLWGSGYRSYEAFCWRNDIEYAHGSVRFVFIGNDFVIKFNYANKATIKWAGGCADEYKCYKKFQEDGMDYLLCPVTKMKGGHHFYYVMPRVSVACDENLDEDDFTWSISEEEKEYIDRYISDIHDENFGVLNGDFVLIDYAWNIFKSR
;
A
#
# COMPACT_ATOMS: atom_id res chain seq x y z
N MET A 1 11.26 -12.32 18.62
CA MET A 1 9.93 -12.08 18.00
C MET A 1 10.18 -11.69 16.55
N LYS A 2 9.48 -12.28 15.58
CA LYS A 2 9.61 -11.89 14.17
C LYS A 2 8.91 -10.54 13.96
N THR A 3 9.48 -9.69 13.11
CA THR A 3 8.84 -8.44 12.68
C THR A 3 7.88 -8.70 11.50
N TYR A 4 6.99 -7.74 11.20
CA TYR A 4 6.14 -7.83 10.00
C TYR A 4 6.97 -7.98 8.71
N LEU A 5 8.15 -7.35 8.66
CA LEU A 5 9.08 -7.48 7.52
C LEU A 5 9.66 -8.89 7.41
N ASP A 6 9.92 -9.56 8.54
CA ASP A 6 10.40 -10.94 8.54
C ASP A 6 9.29 -11.89 8.08
N ASN A 7 8.06 -11.69 8.56
CA ASN A 7 6.91 -12.48 8.13
C ASN A 7 6.60 -12.27 6.63
N ALA A 8 6.69 -11.03 6.15
CA ALA A 8 6.53 -10.71 4.73
C ALA A 8 7.64 -11.34 3.88
N ARG A 9 8.90 -11.34 4.35
CA ARG A 9 10.00 -12.02 3.65
C ARG A 9 9.78 -13.52 3.58
N ASP A 10 9.35 -14.14 4.67
CA ASP A 10 9.05 -15.57 4.70
C ASP A 10 7.92 -15.90 3.73
N PHE A 11 6.87 -15.08 3.67
CA PHE A 11 5.80 -15.20 2.69
C PHE A 11 6.34 -15.11 1.25
N LEU A 12 7.08 -14.04 0.91
CA LEU A 12 7.63 -13.83 -0.43
C LEU A 12 8.58 -14.96 -0.85
N ASN A 13 9.36 -15.51 0.07
CA ASN A 13 10.27 -16.62 -0.20
C ASN A 13 9.51 -17.95 -0.38
N THR A 14 8.52 -18.20 0.46
CA THR A 14 7.71 -19.43 0.42
C THR A 14 6.92 -19.53 -0.89
N TYR A 15 6.39 -18.41 -1.37
CA TYR A 15 5.51 -18.37 -2.53
C TYR A 15 6.16 -17.77 -3.78
N LYS A 16 7.49 -17.62 -3.80
CA LYS A 16 8.23 -16.95 -4.87
C LYS A 16 7.88 -17.47 -6.26
N ASP A 17 7.90 -18.79 -6.47
CA ASP A 17 7.65 -19.38 -7.78
C ASP A 17 6.21 -19.17 -8.25
N MET A 18 5.26 -19.22 -7.32
CA MET A 18 3.87 -18.85 -7.60
C MET A 18 3.79 -17.38 -7.98
N LEU A 19 4.41 -16.49 -7.19
CA LEU A 19 4.39 -15.04 -7.39
C LEU A 19 5.03 -14.62 -8.72
N ASP A 20 6.16 -15.23 -9.10
CA ASP A 20 6.80 -15.02 -10.40
C ASP A 20 5.94 -15.58 -11.55
N GLY A 21 5.21 -16.68 -11.31
CA GLY A 21 4.23 -17.24 -12.23
C GLY A 21 2.96 -16.39 -12.43
N LEU A 22 2.68 -15.46 -11.51
CA LEU A 22 1.58 -14.48 -11.64
C LEU A 22 1.81 -13.49 -12.80
N TRP A 23 3.02 -13.47 -13.36
CA TRP A 23 3.35 -12.73 -14.57
C TRP A 23 2.63 -13.32 -15.80
N GLY A 24 1.38 -12.90 -16.00
CA GLY A 24 0.60 -13.20 -17.21
C GLY A 24 -0.54 -14.20 -17.06
N SER A 25 -0.75 -14.79 -15.87
CA SER A 25 -1.87 -15.71 -15.61
C SER A 25 -3.08 -15.00 -14.99
N GLY A 26 -4.28 -15.30 -15.49
CA GLY A 26 -5.54 -14.64 -15.13
C GLY A 26 -6.00 -14.83 -13.68
N TYR A 27 -6.92 -13.95 -13.29
CA TYR A 27 -7.39 -13.61 -11.94
C TYR A 27 -7.92 -14.74 -11.01
N ARG A 28 -8.13 -15.98 -11.51
CA ARG A 28 -8.80 -17.05 -10.74
C ARG A 28 -7.87 -17.95 -9.92
N SER A 29 -6.57 -17.98 -10.20
CA SER A 29 -5.61 -18.78 -9.42
C SER A 29 -5.33 -18.18 -8.03
N TYR A 30 -5.66 -16.90 -7.82
CA TYR A 30 -5.33 -16.13 -6.61
C TYR A 30 -6.31 -16.42 -5.47
N GLU A 31 -7.62 -16.44 -5.72
CA GLU A 31 -8.65 -16.68 -4.69
C GLU A 31 -8.46 -18.04 -3.98
N ALA A 32 -8.18 -19.08 -4.75
CA ALA A 32 -7.96 -20.43 -4.22
C ALA A 32 -6.67 -20.54 -3.39
N PHE A 33 -5.64 -19.77 -3.72
CA PHE A 33 -4.41 -19.68 -2.93
C PHE A 33 -4.66 -18.98 -1.60
N CYS A 34 -5.32 -17.82 -1.65
CA CYS A 34 -5.57 -16.95 -0.51
C CYS A 34 -6.40 -17.66 0.56
N TRP A 35 -7.47 -18.33 0.14
CA TRP A 35 -8.33 -19.11 1.04
C TRP A 35 -7.60 -20.23 1.79
N ARG A 36 -6.57 -20.84 1.19
CA ARG A 36 -5.84 -21.97 1.80
C ARG A 36 -4.72 -21.55 2.75
N ASN A 37 -4.31 -20.29 2.72
CA ASN A 37 -3.11 -19.82 3.43
C ASN A 37 -3.43 -18.73 4.45
N ASP A 38 -4.71 -18.48 4.73
CA ASP A 38 -5.16 -17.40 5.66
C ASP A 38 -4.60 -16.04 5.24
N ILE A 39 -4.64 -15.79 3.93
CA ILE A 39 -4.23 -14.54 3.30
C ILE A 39 -5.46 -13.93 2.67
N GLU A 40 -5.70 -12.67 2.97
CA GLU A 40 -6.70 -11.87 2.29
C GLU A 40 -6.11 -11.29 0.99
N TYR A 41 -6.98 -11.08 0.02
CA TYR A 41 -6.57 -10.63 -1.30
C TYR A 41 -7.50 -9.57 -1.83
N ALA A 42 -6.90 -8.47 -2.26
CA ALA A 42 -7.56 -7.35 -2.88
C ALA A 42 -6.83 -6.96 -4.16
N HIS A 43 -7.52 -6.20 -5.01
CA HIS A 43 -6.92 -5.66 -6.22
C HIS A 43 -7.41 -4.27 -6.54
N GLY A 44 -6.52 -3.51 -7.16
CA GLY A 44 -6.87 -2.27 -7.82
C GLY A 44 -6.75 -2.39 -9.33
N SER A 45 -6.92 -1.25 -9.99
CA SER A 45 -6.79 -1.11 -11.44
C SER A 45 -5.42 -1.53 -11.98
N VAL A 46 -4.34 -1.40 -11.20
CA VAL A 46 -2.95 -1.66 -11.65
C VAL A 46 -2.11 -2.54 -10.73
N ARG A 47 -2.68 -3.07 -9.65
CA ARG A 47 -1.93 -3.74 -8.57
C ARG A 47 -2.71 -4.88 -7.93
N PHE A 48 -1.96 -5.86 -7.45
CA PHE A 48 -2.43 -6.87 -6.50
C PHE A 48 -2.02 -6.45 -5.08
N VAL A 49 -2.84 -6.83 -4.11
CA VAL A 49 -2.62 -6.61 -2.69
C VAL A 49 -2.84 -7.94 -1.96
N PHE A 50 -1.80 -8.42 -1.27
CA PHE A 50 -1.89 -9.54 -0.34
C PHE A 50 -1.85 -9.01 1.09
N ILE A 51 -2.79 -9.43 1.91
CA ILE A 51 -2.95 -8.97 3.29
C ILE A 51 -2.77 -10.20 4.19
N GLY A 52 -1.66 -10.26 4.91
CA GLY A 52 -1.37 -11.29 5.89
C GLY A 52 -1.83 -10.89 7.29
N ASN A 53 -1.37 -11.60 8.32
CA ASN A 53 -1.76 -11.31 9.71
C ASN A 53 -1.23 -9.96 10.22
N ASP A 54 0.00 -9.59 9.86
CA ASP A 54 0.67 -8.38 10.35
C ASP A 54 1.35 -7.57 9.24
N PHE A 55 1.21 -7.98 7.97
CA PHE A 55 1.78 -7.30 6.82
C PHE A 55 0.77 -7.13 5.69
N VAL A 56 1.05 -6.15 4.84
CA VAL A 56 0.42 -5.95 3.53
C VAL A 56 1.52 -5.90 2.47
N ILE A 57 1.32 -6.59 1.35
CA ILE A 57 2.23 -6.62 0.20
C ILE A 57 1.48 -6.12 -1.03
N LYS A 58 1.88 -4.98 -1.57
CA LYS A 58 1.40 -4.44 -2.85
C LYS A 58 2.44 -4.69 -3.94
N PHE A 59 2.00 -5.00 -5.17
CA PHE A 59 2.86 -5.00 -6.36
C PHE A 59 2.05 -4.76 -7.63
N ASN A 60 2.70 -4.17 -8.64
CA ASN A 60 2.02 -3.81 -9.89
C ASN A 60 1.84 -5.02 -10.81
N TYR A 61 0.78 -4.97 -11.63
CA TYR A 61 0.62 -5.87 -12.77
C TYR A 61 1.80 -5.75 -13.74
N ALA A 62 2.17 -6.88 -14.32
CA ALA A 62 3.14 -6.97 -15.41
C ALA A 62 2.79 -6.07 -16.61
N ASN A 63 1.49 -5.94 -16.90
CA ASN A 63 0.99 -5.29 -18.11
C ASN A 63 0.75 -3.78 -17.92
N LYS A 64 1.79 -3.05 -17.48
CA LYS A 64 1.78 -1.57 -17.38
C LYS A 64 1.42 -0.84 -18.68
N ALA A 65 1.40 -1.53 -19.82
CA ALA A 65 1.12 -0.93 -21.11
C ALA A 65 -0.29 -0.31 -21.20
N THR A 66 -1.24 -0.77 -20.40
CA THR A 66 -2.67 -0.44 -20.61
C THR A 66 -3.20 0.71 -19.75
N ILE A 67 -2.52 1.12 -18.67
CA ILE A 67 -3.06 2.12 -17.73
C ILE A 67 -1.98 3.12 -17.34
N LYS A 68 -1.67 4.05 -18.27
CA LYS A 68 -0.70 5.14 -18.05
C LYS A 68 -1.21 6.24 -17.10
N TRP A 69 -2.51 6.29 -16.84
CA TRP A 69 -3.17 7.34 -16.06
C TRP A 69 -3.36 6.99 -14.59
N ALA A 70 -3.20 5.72 -14.20
CA ALA A 70 -3.28 5.31 -12.80
C ALA A 70 -1.86 5.21 -12.22
N GLY A 71 -1.63 5.89 -11.10
CA GLY A 71 -0.41 5.72 -10.31
C GLY A 71 -0.30 4.27 -9.82
N GLY A 72 0.91 3.70 -9.84
CA GLY A 72 1.15 2.36 -9.30
C GLY A 72 1.86 2.40 -7.95
N CYS A 73 2.11 1.21 -7.39
CA CYS A 73 2.83 1.05 -6.12
C CYS A 73 4.23 1.72 -6.13
N ALA A 74 4.81 1.89 -7.33
CA ALA A 74 6.09 2.55 -7.49
C ALA A 74 6.00 4.07 -7.30
N ASP A 75 4.86 4.67 -7.65
CA ASP A 75 4.61 6.10 -7.51
C ASP A 75 4.21 6.40 -6.06
N GLU A 76 3.36 5.59 -5.43
CA GLU A 76 3.13 5.59 -3.98
C GLU A 76 4.45 5.55 -3.20
N TYR A 77 5.36 4.64 -3.55
CA TYR A 77 6.64 4.53 -2.87
C TYR A 77 7.53 5.76 -3.06
N LYS A 78 7.53 6.37 -4.25
CA LYS A 78 8.24 7.63 -4.40
C LYS A 78 7.63 8.66 -3.44
N CYS A 79 6.30 8.71 -3.31
CA CYS A 79 5.60 9.74 -2.52
C CYS A 79 6.02 9.62 -1.06
N TYR A 80 6.02 8.39 -0.56
CA TYR A 80 6.56 8.07 0.74
C TYR A 80 8.01 8.55 0.92
N LYS A 81 8.88 8.31 -0.06
CA LYS A 81 10.27 8.79 -0.01
C LYS A 81 10.37 10.31 0.06
N LYS A 82 9.47 11.04 -0.62
CA LYS A 82 9.41 12.50 -0.56
C LYS A 82 8.93 13.00 0.81
N PHE A 83 7.89 12.39 1.36
CA PHE A 83 7.43 12.71 2.72
C PHE A 83 8.54 12.45 3.74
N GLN A 84 9.30 11.38 3.57
CA GLN A 84 10.45 11.09 4.43
C GLN A 84 11.58 12.11 4.31
N GLU A 85 11.87 12.59 3.10
CA GLU A 85 12.86 13.65 2.88
C GLU A 85 12.44 14.97 3.54
N ASP A 86 11.13 15.24 3.60
CA ASP A 86 10.56 16.46 4.17
C ASP A 86 10.19 16.34 5.66
N GLY A 87 10.36 15.16 6.27
CA GLY A 87 10.02 14.90 7.69
C GLY A 87 8.52 14.75 7.98
N MET A 88 7.73 14.43 6.95
CA MET A 88 6.27 14.27 7.01
C MET A 88 5.82 12.80 6.90
N ASP A 89 6.74 11.82 6.91
CA ASP A 89 6.41 10.41 6.69
C ASP A 89 5.57 9.78 7.81
N TYR A 90 5.47 10.40 8.97
CA TYR A 90 4.59 9.96 10.06
C TYR A 90 3.10 10.02 9.69
N LEU A 91 2.72 10.82 8.69
CA LEU A 91 1.37 10.89 8.15
C LEU A 91 1.01 9.66 7.28
N LEU A 92 2.02 8.88 6.87
CA LEU A 92 1.86 7.78 5.94
C LEU A 92 2.19 6.45 6.62
N CYS A 93 1.49 5.39 6.21
CA CYS A 93 1.86 4.05 6.62
C CYS A 93 3.25 3.71 6.03
N PRO A 94 4.22 3.26 6.86
CA PRO A 94 5.58 3.05 6.42
C PRO A 94 5.65 1.93 5.37
N VAL A 95 6.40 2.18 4.30
CA VAL A 95 6.55 1.23 3.19
C VAL A 95 8.00 0.87 2.94
N THR A 96 8.26 -0.43 2.82
CA THR A 96 9.56 -0.99 2.46
C THR A 96 9.50 -1.60 1.06
N LYS A 97 10.38 -1.15 0.17
CA LYS A 97 10.54 -1.75 -1.16
C LYS A 97 11.48 -2.95 -1.11
N MET A 98 11.00 -4.11 -1.53
CA MET A 98 11.77 -5.35 -1.66
C MET A 98 11.81 -5.82 -3.12
N LYS A 99 12.94 -6.39 -3.55
CA LYS A 99 13.07 -7.02 -4.86
C LYS A 99 12.96 -8.54 -4.70
N GLY A 100 12.09 -9.18 -5.47
CA GLY A 100 12.02 -10.64 -5.54
C GLY A 100 11.66 -11.08 -6.95
N GLY A 101 12.45 -12.00 -7.51
CA GLY A 101 12.29 -12.44 -8.90
C GLY A 101 12.26 -11.27 -9.88
N HIS A 102 11.18 -11.16 -10.66
CA HIS A 102 10.98 -10.08 -11.64
C HIS A 102 10.20 -8.88 -11.09
N HIS A 103 9.80 -8.90 -9.81
CA HIS A 103 8.91 -7.93 -9.20
C HIS A 103 9.62 -7.03 -8.17
N PHE A 104 9.04 -5.84 -8.01
CA PHE A 104 9.20 -5.06 -6.80
C PHE A 104 7.94 -5.19 -5.95
N TYR A 105 8.15 -5.61 -4.70
CA TYR A 105 7.12 -5.73 -3.67
C TYR A 105 7.22 -4.53 -2.74
N TYR A 106 6.07 -3.99 -2.37
CA TYR A 106 5.95 -2.84 -1.47
C TYR A 106 5.26 -3.33 -0.21
N VAL A 107 6.04 -3.46 0.86
CA VAL A 107 5.65 -4.13 2.10
C VAL A 107 5.35 -3.09 3.16
N MET A 108 4.16 -3.17 3.74
CA MET A 108 3.63 -2.28 4.77
C MET A 108 3.23 -3.13 5.98
N PRO A 109 3.23 -2.59 7.21
CA PRO A 109 2.53 -3.26 8.31
C PRO A 109 1.04 -3.34 8.01
N ARG A 110 0.35 -4.36 8.54
CA ARG A 110 -1.10 -4.39 8.52
C ARG A 110 -1.63 -3.33 9.49
N VAL A 111 -2.63 -2.60 9.01
CA VAL A 111 -3.32 -1.51 9.71
C VAL A 111 -4.79 -1.90 9.86
N SER A 112 -5.44 -1.41 10.92
CA SER A 112 -6.91 -1.46 11.01
C SER A 112 -7.47 -0.38 10.09
N VAL A 113 -8.35 -0.74 9.15
CA VAL A 113 -8.97 0.24 8.23
C VAL A 113 -9.99 1.06 9.02
N ALA A 114 -9.93 2.39 8.88
CA ALA A 114 -10.76 3.33 9.64
C ALA A 114 -12.27 3.08 9.46
N CYS A 115 -12.72 2.68 8.26
CA CYS A 115 -14.13 2.39 7.98
C CYS A 115 -14.73 1.27 8.85
N ASP A 116 -13.94 0.30 9.31
CA ASP A 116 -14.43 -0.75 10.22
C ASP A 116 -14.64 -0.24 11.65
N GLU A 117 -14.03 0.90 12.01
CA GLU A 117 -14.13 1.52 13.34
C GLU A 117 -15.16 2.67 13.41
N ASN A 118 -15.91 2.94 12.33
CA ASN A 118 -16.77 4.14 12.14
C ASN A 118 -15.98 5.48 12.18
N LEU A 119 -14.71 5.46 11.81
CA LEU A 119 -13.88 6.67 11.73
C LEU A 119 -14.00 7.26 10.32
N ASP A 120 -14.35 8.54 10.23
CA ASP A 120 -14.52 9.28 8.96
C ASP A 120 -13.30 10.15 8.63
N GLU A 121 -13.22 10.66 7.40
CA GLU A 121 -12.23 11.65 6.97
C GLU A 121 -12.18 12.87 7.92
N ASP A 122 -13.32 13.23 8.52
CA ASP A 122 -13.39 14.29 9.52
C ASP A 122 -12.48 13.96 10.72
N ASP A 123 -12.55 12.76 11.30
CA ASP A 123 -11.69 12.36 12.42
C ASP A 123 -10.18 12.49 12.12
N PHE A 124 -9.74 12.10 10.92
CA PHE A 124 -8.34 12.31 10.51
C PHE A 124 -8.01 13.78 10.36
N THR A 125 -8.86 14.54 9.67
CA THR A 125 -8.62 15.97 9.43
C THR A 125 -8.66 16.80 10.71
N TRP A 126 -9.35 16.36 11.76
CA TRP A 126 -9.25 16.98 13.09
C TRP A 126 -7.94 16.66 13.82
N SER A 127 -7.26 15.57 13.45
CA SER A 127 -6.02 15.11 14.10
C SER A 127 -4.73 15.74 13.55
N ILE A 128 -4.79 16.36 12.37
CA ILE A 128 -3.64 16.95 11.67
C ILE A 128 -3.73 18.49 11.56
N SER A 129 -2.58 19.15 11.48
CA SER A 129 -2.49 20.60 11.37
C SER A 129 -2.90 21.13 9.98
N GLU A 130 -3.26 22.41 9.87
CA GLU A 130 -3.56 23.02 8.56
C GLU A 130 -2.36 22.99 7.60
N GLU A 131 -1.13 23.08 8.11
CA GLU A 131 0.09 22.92 7.31
C GLU A 131 0.22 21.50 6.75
N GLU A 132 -0.10 20.49 7.55
CA GLU A 132 -0.11 19.08 7.11
C GLU A 132 -1.19 18.84 6.06
N LYS A 133 -2.39 19.42 6.21
CA LYS A 133 -3.45 19.34 5.20
C LYS A 133 -3.01 19.95 3.88
N GLU A 134 -2.47 21.17 3.89
CA GLU A 134 -1.95 21.83 2.69
C GLU A 134 -0.82 21.02 2.03
N TYR A 135 0.04 20.39 2.84
CA TYR A 135 1.10 19.52 2.37
C TYR A 135 0.54 18.26 1.69
N ILE A 136 -0.41 17.60 2.33
CA ILE A 136 -1.12 16.43 1.78
C ILE A 136 -1.80 16.80 0.46
N ASP A 137 -2.59 17.88 0.41
CA ASP A 137 -3.30 18.36 -0.78
C ASP A 137 -2.39 18.71 -1.97
N ARG A 138 -1.13 19.04 -1.66
CA ARG A 138 -0.10 19.30 -2.66
C ARG A 138 0.42 18.02 -3.31
N TYR A 139 0.64 16.96 -2.56
CA TYR A 139 1.34 15.77 -3.05
C TYR A 139 0.45 14.55 -3.26
N ILE A 140 -0.69 14.48 -2.60
CA ILE A 140 -1.65 13.39 -2.69
C ILE A 140 -2.88 13.91 -3.42
N SER A 141 -3.41 13.08 -4.30
CA SER A 141 -4.70 13.28 -4.94
C SER A 141 -5.65 12.18 -4.48
N ASP A 142 -6.95 12.51 -4.43
CA ASP A 142 -8.01 11.51 -4.31
C ASP A 142 -7.95 10.78 -2.95
N ILE A 143 -8.20 11.54 -1.87
CA ILE A 143 -8.28 11.03 -0.50
C ILE A 143 -9.74 10.81 -0.15
N HIS A 144 -10.02 9.67 0.50
CA HIS A 144 -11.35 9.23 0.93
C HIS A 144 -11.20 8.39 2.20
N ASP A 145 -12.29 8.12 2.91
CA ASP A 145 -12.32 7.36 4.17
C ASP A 145 -11.51 6.04 4.12
N GLU A 146 -11.58 5.30 3.01
CA GLU A 146 -10.89 4.00 2.83
C GLU A 146 -9.36 4.12 2.74
N ASN A 147 -8.84 5.34 2.59
CA ASN A 147 -7.41 5.61 2.51
C ASN A 147 -6.75 5.78 3.88
N PHE A 148 -7.54 5.80 4.95
CA PHE A 148 -7.07 5.96 6.32
C PHE A 148 -7.06 4.64 7.09
N GLY A 149 -6.09 4.51 7.97
CA GLY A 149 -6.04 3.43 8.93
C GLY A 149 -5.36 3.84 10.23
N VAL A 150 -5.47 2.98 11.22
CA VAL A 150 -4.83 3.17 12.54
C VAL A 150 -3.64 2.23 12.65
N LEU A 151 -2.47 2.80 12.92
CA LEU A 151 -1.22 2.07 13.16
C LEU A 151 -0.66 2.48 14.53
N ASN A 152 -0.64 1.54 15.47
CA ASN A 152 -0.18 1.77 16.84
C ASN A 152 -0.90 2.91 17.58
N GLY A 153 -2.15 3.20 17.22
CA GLY A 153 -2.95 4.27 17.82
C GLY A 153 -2.83 5.62 17.09
N ASP A 154 -1.96 5.72 16.09
CA ASP A 154 -1.82 6.91 15.26
C ASP A 154 -2.56 6.70 13.92
N PHE A 155 -3.19 7.76 13.43
CA PHE A 155 -3.79 7.72 12.10
C PHE A 155 -2.72 7.85 11.01
N VAL A 156 -2.87 7.05 9.97
CA VAL A 156 -1.96 7.04 8.83
C VAL A 156 -2.71 6.87 7.52
N LEU A 157 -2.18 7.46 6.45
CA LEU A 157 -2.62 7.17 5.09
C LEU A 157 -2.02 5.84 4.62
N ILE A 158 -2.88 4.90 4.24
CA ILE A 158 -2.53 3.51 3.89
C ILE A 158 -2.63 3.25 2.38
N ASP A 159 -3.33 4.12 1.67
CA ASP A 159 -3.50 4.08 0.23
C ASP A 159 -3.65 5.49 -0.35
N TYR A 160 -2.86 5.85 -1.35
CA TYR A 160 -2.83 7.23 -1.86
C TYR A 160 -2.29 7.31 -3.29
N ALA A 161 -2.79 8.27 -4.07
CA ALA A 161 -2.27 8.56 -5.40
C ALA A 161 -1.33 9.78 -5.36
N TRP A 162 -0.10 9.63 -5.87
CA TRP A 162 0.81 10.78 -6.01
C TRP A 162 0.23 11.79 -7.02
N ASN A 163 0.07 13.05 -6.62
CA ASN A 163 -0.27 14.17 -7.48
C ASN A 163 0.94 14.69 -8.30
N ILE A 164 1.19 14.06 -9.45
CA ILE A 164 2.41 14.29 -10.26
C ILE A 164 2.45 15.72 -10.83
N PHE A 165 1.29 16.36 -10.97
CA PHE A 165 1.17 17.69 -11.57
C PHE A 165 1.53 18.81 -10.59
N LYS A 166 1.24 18.63 -9.30
CA LYS A 166 1.52 19.62 -8.24
C LYS A 166 2.88 19.44 -7.56
N SER A 167 3.58 18.34 -7.84
CA SER A 167 4.88 18.01 -7.25
C SER A 167 6.10 18.51 -8.05
N ARG A 168 5.90 19.40 -9.03
CA ARG A 168 6.96 20.09 -9.77
C ARG A 168 7.28 21.42 -9.13
#